data_AF-A0A4Q9GZR4-F1
#
_entry.id   AF-A0A4Q9GZR4-F1
#
_cell.length_a   1.000
_cell.length_b   1.000
_cell.length_c   1.000
_cell.angle_alpha   90.00
_cell.angle_beta   90.00
_cell.angle_gamma   90.00
#
_symmetry.space_group_name_H-M   'P 1'
#
loop_
_entity.id
_entity.type
_entity.pdbx_description
1 polymer ?
#
loop_
_entity_poly.entity_id
_entity_poly.type
_entity_poly.pdbx_seq_one_letter_code
_entity_poly.pdbx_strand_id
1 'polypeptide(L)'
;MKHIQRLSALLLLCASALSQAQGLPANPNYEGHYESGCTEVAAELYTRDVMVVGPGQQNHRVRYAKALYDPGPCDASGFIGLLELPEGTWKLEKKRTQNQRLVDLVAVVLPRGMIRITHAREGRIEETPDSWLIRTQNGEKVTVEKEAAMSSDLDLRWLSADGLLHVGQAQGPRGADGYLQDLDLENPLKRLDMPSYLAPKTPRQP
;
A
#
# COMPACT_ATOMS: atom_id res chain seq x y z
N MET A 1 0.24 -12.47 -35.99
CA MET A 1 1.55 -12.85 -35.43
C MET A 1 1.77 -12.01 -34.18
N LYS A 2 1.81 -12.64 -33.00
CA LYS A 2 1.85 -11.97 -31.68
C LYS A 2 3.31 -11.66 -31.32
N HIS A 3 3.66 -10.39 -31.11
CA HIS A 3 4.96 -10.00 -30.61
C HIS A 3 5.03 -10.20 -29.10
N ILE A 4 5.86 -11.16 -28.70
CA ILE A 4 6.27 -11.40 -27.32
C ILE A 4 7.45 -10.46 -27.06
N GLN A 5 7.25 -9.41 -26.27
CA GLN A 5 8.36 -8.62 -25.71
C GLN A 5 8.70 -9.18 -24.33
N ARG A 6 9.79 -9.96 -24.28
CA ARG A 6 10.48 -10.30 -23.04
C ARG A 6 11.53 -9.22 -22.77
N LEU A 7 11.36 -8.46 -21.70
CA LEU A 7 12.44 -7.63 -21.15
C LEU A 7 13.24 -8.49 -20.15
N SER A 8 14.41 -8.95 -20.60
CA SER A 8 15.49 -9.39 -19.72
C SER A 8 16.40 -8.19 -19.48
N ALA A 9 16.53 -7.74 -18.23
CA ALA A 9 17.57 -6.81 -17.82
C ALA A 9 18.44 -7.47 -16.75
N LEU A 10 19.67 -7.79 -17.15
CA LEU A 10 20.77 -8.16 -16.28
C LEU A 10 21.36 -6.85 -15.72
N LEU A 11 21.48 -6.71 -14.40
CA LEU A 11 22.32 -5.68 -13.77
C LEU A 11 22.94 -6.25 -12.49
N LEU A 12 24.22 -6.61 -12.60
CA LEU A 12 25.16 -6.65 -11.48
C LEU A 12 25.51 -5.21 -11.08
N LEU A 13 25.52 -4.88 -9.78
CA LEU A 13 26.69 -4.36 -9.06
C LEU A 13 26.39 -3.91 -7.63
N CYS A 14 27.41 -4.11 -6.79
CA CYS A 14 27.73 -3.43 -5.53
C CYS A 14 26.93 -3.79 -4.27
N ALA A 15 27.44 -4.83 -3.59
CA ALA A 15 27.46 -4.83 -2.13
C ALA A 15 28.32 -3.63 -1.66
N SER A 16 27.72 -2.70 -0.92
CA SER A 16 28.43 -1.62 -0.26
C SER A 16 27.82 -1.37 1.12
N ALA A 17 28.65 -1.63 2.13
CA ALA A 17 28.62 -1.07 3.48
C ALA A 17 27.23 -0.79 4.10
N LEU A 18 26.70 -1.77 4.83
CA LEU A 18 25.73 -1.53 5.89
C LEU A 18 26.44 -0.74 7.02
N SER A 19 26.53 0.58 6.87
CA SER A 19 26.62 1.44 8.05
C SER A 19 25.32 1.24 8.83
N GLN A 20 25.45 0.77 10.07
CA GLN A 20 24.34 0.72 11.02
C GLN A 20 23.89 2.15 11.32
N ALA A 21 23.06 2.71 10.45
CA ALA A 21 22.27 3.87 10.78
C ALA A 21 21.35 3.43 11.93
N GLN A 22 21.66 3.90 13.14
CA GLN A 22 20.73 3.81 14.26
C GLN A 22 19.43 4.46 13.78
N GLY A 23 18.40 3.65 13.59
CA GLY A 23 17.09 4.12 13.15
C GLY A 23 16.58 5.17 14.12
N LEU A 24 15.94 6.21 13.60
CA LEU A 24 15.28 7.18 14.44
C LEU A 24 14.14 6.51 15.22
N PRO A 25 13.82 7.00 16.43
CA PRO A 25 12.65 6.51 17.16
C PRO A 25 11.38 6.71 16.32
N ALA A 26 10.47 5.75 16.42
CA ALA A 26 9.16 5.81 15.80
C ALA A 26 8.41 7.09 16.16
N ASN A 27 7.60 7.58 15.22
CA ASN A 27 6.71 8.70 15.45
C ASN A 27 5.29 8.15 15.67
N PRO A 28 4.79 8.11 16.93
CA PRO A 28 3.49 7.50 17.24
C PRO A 28 2.32 8.21 16.56
N ASN A 29 2.53 9.42 16.03
CA ASN A 29 1.49 10.14 15.29
C ASN A 29 1.08 9.41 14.00
N TYR A 30 1.94 8.54 13.44
CA TYR A 30 1.59 7.73 12.27
C TYR A 30 0.67 6.57 12.58
N GLU A 31 0.51 6.15 13.83
CA GLU A 31 -0.36 5.02 14.17
C GLU A 31 -1.81 5.30 13.77
N GLY A 32 -2.45 4.38 13.06
CA GLY A 32 -3.84 4.55 12.64
C GLY A 32 -4.16 3.91 11.30
N HIS A 33 -5.39 4.18 10.87
CA HIS A 33 -5.95 3.71 9.61
C HIS A 33 -6.01 4.87 8.61
N TYR A 34 -5.51 4.63 7.42
CA TYR A 34 -5.39 5.61 6.34
C TYR A 34 -6.01 5.06 5.07
N GLU A 35 -6.77 5.89 4.37
CA GLU A 35 -7.35 5.56 3.07
C GLU A 35 -7.05 6.62 2.03
N SER A 36 -6.75 6.21 0.80
CA SER A 36 -6.69 7.11 -0.35
C SER A 36 -8.07 7.58 -0.78
N GLY A 37 -8.08 8.54 -1.71
CA GLY A 37 -9.25 8.82 -2.55
C GLY A 37 -9.66 7.60 -3.42
N CYS A 38 -10.80 7.75 -4.08
CA CYS A 38 -11.34 6.75 -5.00
C CYS A 38 -10.67 6.88 -6.38
N THR A 39 -9.98 5.84 -6.82
CA THR A 39 -9.23 5.85 -8.10
C THR A 39 -9.74 4.76 -9.02
N GLU A 40 -10.08 5.12 -10.26
CA GLU A 40 -10.39 4.14 -11.30
C GLU A 40 -9.11 3.46 -11.78
N VAL A 41 -9.07 2.12 -11.73
CA VAL A 41 -7.90 1.33 -12.14
C VAL A 41 -8.16 0.47 -13.37
N ALA A 42 -9.43 0.25 -13.69
CA ALA A 42 -9.92 -0.32 -14.94
C ALA A 42 -11.34 0.21 -15.17
N ALA A 43 -11.87 0.07 -16.38
CA ALA A 43 -13.23 0.50 -16.70
C ALA A 43 -14.22 -0.08 -15.67
N GLU A 44 -14.93 0.81 -14.98
CA GLU A 44 -15.91 0.41 -13.96
C GLU A 44 -15.33 -0.42 -12.80
N LEU A 45 -14.05 -0.24 -12.47
CA LEU A 45 -13.41 -0.79 -11.29
C LEU A 45 -12.62 0.30 -10.58
N TYR A 46 -13.07 0.62 -9.38
CA TYR A 46 -12.49 1.65 -8.55
C TYR A 46 -11.82 1.04 -7.34
N THR A 47 -10.77 1.71 -6.85
CA THR A 47 -10.04 1.23 -5.68
C THR A 47 -9.71 2.34 -4.72
N ARG A 48 -9.52 1.95 -3.46
CA ARG A 48 -8.85 2.74 -2.44
C ARG A 48 -7.68 1.96 -1.89
N ASP A 49 -6.55 2.63 -1.73
CA ASP A 49 -5.45 2.12 -0.93
C ASP A 49 -5.84 2.26 0.54
N VAL A 50 -5.64 1.17 1.28
CA VAL A 50 -5.91 1.08 2.70
C VAL A 50 -4.61 0.73 3.38
N MET A 51 -4.21 1.53 4.36
CA MET A 51 -3.03 1.27 5.16
C MET A 51 -3.35 1.38 6.64
N VAL A 52 -3.03 0.32 7.38
CA VAL A 52 -3.08 0.33 8.85
C VAL A 52 -1.67 0.28 9.39
N VAL A 53 -1.31 1.30 10.16
CA VAL A 53 -0.02 1.42 10.83
C VAL A 53 -0.24 1.12 12.31
N GLY A 54 0.31 0.00 12.76
CA GLY A 54 0.24 -0.42 14.16
C GLY A 54 1.29 0.26 15.04
N PRO A 55 1.19 0.08 16.36
CA PRO A 55 2.17 0.60 17.29
C PRO A 55 3.55 0.01 17.05
N GLY A 56 4.59 0.83 17.21
CA GLY A 56 5.97 0.45 16.98
C GLY A 56 6.94 1.40 17.66
N GLN A 57 8.08 0.88 18.12
CA GLN A 57 9.14 1.69 18.76
C GLN A 57 10.21 2.16 17.77
N GLN A 58 10.64 1.28 16.86
CA GLN A 58 11.55 1.59 15.75
C GLN A 58 11.00 1.09 14.41
N ASN A 59 10.19 0.02 14.48
CA ASN A 59 9.57 -0.66 13.37
C ASN A 59 8.07 -0.69 13.64
N HIS A 60 7.29 -0.02 12.79
CA HIS A 60 5.83 -0.14 12.78
C HIS A 60 5.45 -1.39 12.01
N ARG A 61 4.51 -2.15 12.54
CA ARG A 61 3.77 -3.12 11.74
C ARG A 61 2.89 -2.35 10.77
N VAL A 62 2.89 -2.75 9.51
CA VAL A 62 2.04 -2.12 8.51
C VAL A 62 1.27 -3.18 7.74
N ARG A 63 -0.03 -2.97 7.59
CA ARG A 63 -0.90 -3.78 6.75
C ARG A 63 -1.38 -2.92 5.61
N TYR A 64 -1.07 -3.34 4.39
CA TYR A 64 -1.59 -2.73 3.18
C TYR A 64 -2.69 -3.58 2.60
N ALA A 65 -3.72 -2.92 2.12
CA ALA A 65 -4.78 -3.54 1.38
C ALA A 65 -5.28 -2.62 0.28
N LYS A 66 -5.99 -3.20 -0.69
CA LYS A 66 -6.70 -2.48 -1.73
C LYS A 66 -8.17 -2.83 -1.64
N ALA A 67 -8.99 -1.85 -1.29
CA ALA A 67 -10.43 -1.99 -1.30
C ALA A 67 -10.94 -1.82 -2.73
N LEU A 68 -11.78 -2.75 -3.18
CA LEU A 68 -12.31 -2.82 -4.54
C LEU A 68 -13.77 -2.35 -4.53
N TYR A 69 -14.14 -1.55 -5.54
CA TYR A 69 -15.48 -1.01 -5.69
C TYR A 69 -15.97 -1.12 -7.13
N ASP A 70 -17.26 -1.38 -7.28
CA ASP A 70 -18.03 -1.20 -8.52
C ASP A 70 -18.09 0.31 -8.88
N PRO A 71 -18.47 0.69 -10.12
CA PRO A 71 -18.49 2.09 -10.50
C PRO A 71 -19.49 2.90 -9.66
N GLY A 72 -19.03 4.05 -9.20
CA GLY A 72 -19.76 4.93 -8.29
C GLY A 72 -18.79 5.62 -7.34
N PRO A 73 -19.26 6.53 -6.45
CA PRO A 73 -18.40 6.96 -5.36
C PRO A 73 -18.00 5.71 -4.56
N CYS A 74 -16.70 5.49 -4.32
CA CYS A 74 -16.21 4.34 -3.54
C CYS A 74 -16.84 4.37 -2.13
N ASP A 75 -18.03 3.79 -1.99
CA ASP A 75 -18.86 3.80 -0.81
C ASP A 75 -19.31 2.38 -0.48
N ALA A 76 -20.01 2.22 0.64
CA ALA A 76 -20.41 0.91 1.13
C ALA A 76 -21.30 0.14 0.15
N SER A 77 -22.06 0.81 -0.72
CA SER A 77 -22.95 0.16 -1.70
C SER A 77 -22.18 -0.42 -2.88
N GLY A 78 -21.04 0.18 -3.23
CA GLY A 78 -20.16 -0.28 -4.30
C GLY A 78 -19.11 -1.30 -3.85
N PHE A 79 -18.96 -1.58 -2.55
CA PHE A 79 -17.86 -2.41 -2.04
C PHE A 79 -17.92 -3.86 -2.54
N ILE A 80 -16.86 -4.30 -3.23
CA ILE A 80 -16.71 -5.66 -3.78
C ILE A 80 -15.98 -6.55 -2.79
N GLY A 81 -14.88 -6.04 -2.23
CA GLY A 81 -13.99 -6.81 -1.37
C GLY A 81 -12.67 -6.10 -1.11
N LEU A 82 -11.81 -6.76 -0.35
CA LEU A 82 -10.53 -6.22 0.10
C LEU A 82 -9.40 -7.19 -0.22
N LEU A 83 -8.42 -6.75 -1.00
CA LEU A 83 -7.18 -7.47 -1.27
C LEU A 83 -6.15 -7.09 -0.21
N GLU A 84 -5.76 -8.00 0.67
CA GLU A 84 -4.82 -7.76 1.75
C GLU A 84 -3.46 -8.38 1.42
N LEU A 85 -2.42 -7.56 1.48
CA LEU A 85 -1.03 -8.01 1.40
C LEU A 85 -0.60 -8.63 2.74
N PRO A 86 0.44 -9.49 2.73
CA PRO A 86 1.12 -9.91 3.96
C PRO A 86 1.52 -8.71 4.84
N GLU A 87 1.47 -8.90 6.17
CA GLU A 87 1.93 -7.87 7.12
C GLU A 87 3.40 -7.55 6.86
N GLY A 88 3.67 -6.26 6.68
CA GLY A 88 4.99 -5.72 6.46
C GLY A 88 5.53 -4.97 7.67
N THR A 89 6.72 -4.41 7.48
CA THR A 89 7.37 -3.51 8.43
C THR A 89 7.65 -2.18 7.77
N TRP A 90 7.34 -1.10 8.47
CA TRP A 90 7.79 0.24 8.16
C TRP A 90 8.78 0.70 9.23
N LYS A 91 10.00 1.04 8.82
CA LYS A 91 11.02 1.68 9.66
C LYS A 91 11.25 3.15 9.27
N LEU A 92 11.31 4.03 10.26
CA LEU A 92 11.80 5.40 10.08
C LEU A 92 13.33 5.38 10.10
N GLU A 93 13.95 5.81 9.00
CA GLU A 93 15.40 5.79 8.89
C GLU A 93 16.01 7.17 9.16
N LYS A 94 15.50 8.20 8.49
CA LYS A 94 16.07 9.56 8.51
C LYS A 94 14.96 10.60 8.37
N LYS A 95 15.32 11.88 8.53
CA LYS A 95 14.47 13.02 8.17
C LYS A 95 15.24 13.94 7.23
N ARG A 96 14.54 14.61 6.32
CA ARG A 96 15.10 15.70 5.50
C ARG A 96 14.14 16.86 5.42
N THR A 97 14.67 18.06 5.17
CA THR A 97 13.84 19.21 4.82
C THR A 97 13.63 19.24 3.32
N GLN A 98 12.37 19.25 2.88
CA GLN A 98 11.98 19.37 1.48
C GLN A 98 10.88 20.42 1.37
N ASN A 99 11.08 21.45 0.55
CA ASN A 99 10.13 22.56 0.39
C ASN A 99 9.67 23.15 1.73
N GLN A 100 10.63 23.40 2.64
CA GLN A 100 10.40 23.92 4.00
C GLN A 100 9.58 22.99 4.93
N ARG A 101 9.36 21.74 4.54
CA ARG A 101 8.67 20.72 5.35
C ARG A 101 9.66 19.67 5.81
N LEU A 102 9.52 19.22 7.04
CA LEU A 102 10.26 18.07 7.54
C LEU A 102 9.57 16.80 7.05
N VAL A 103 10.23 16.05 6.19
CA VAL A 103 9.74 14.79 5.63
C VAL A 103 10.55 13.63 6.19
N ASP A 104 9.87 12.52 6.43
CA ASP A 104 10.42 11.29 6.96
C ASP A 104 10.87 10.38 5.82
N LEU A 105 12.08 9.86 5.90
CA LEU A 105 12.63 8.86 4.98
C LEU A 105 12.39 7.49 5.60
N VAL A 106 11.67 6.68 4.85
CA VAL A 106 11.04 5.47 5.33
C VAL A 106 11.46 4.28 4.50
N ALA A 107 11.89 3.20 5.17
CA ALA A 107 12.03 1.89 4.55
C ALA A 107 10.77 1.07 4.84
N VAL A 108 10.09 0.61 3.79
CA VAL A 108 8.95 -0.31 3.86
C VAL A 108 9.38 -1.66 3.33
N VAL A 109 9.20 -2.71 4.13
CA VAL A 109 9.49 -4.10 3.75
C VAL A 109 8.20 -4.89 3.78
N LEU A 110 7.76 -5.35 2.61
CA LEU A 110 6.62 -6.24 2.45
C LEU A 110 7.14 -7.62 2.06
N PRO A 111 6.91 -8.66 2.90
CA PRO A 111 7.40 -9.99 2.60
C PRO A 111 6.63 -10.60 1.43
N ARG A 112 7.28 -11.54 0.73
CA ARG A 112 6.60 -12.43 -0.20
C ARG A 112 5.51 -13.20 0.54
N GLY A 113 4.35 -13.39 -0.08
CA GLY A 113 3.31 -14.23 0.49
C GLY A 113 1.96 -14.11 -0.19
N MET A 114 1.01 -14.88 0.30
CA MET A 114 -0.33 -14.94 -0.28
C MET A 114 -1.13 -13.67 -0.01
N ILE A 115 -1.69 -13.10 -1.07
CA ILE A 115 -2.72 -12.07 -1.02
C ILE A 115 -4.00 -12.72 -0.55
N ARG A 116 -4.52 -12.24 0.57
CA ARG A 116 -5.82 -12.65 1.09
C ARG A 116 -6.89 -11.77 0.49
N ILE A 117 -8.06 -12.33 0.25
CA ILE A 117 -9.20 -11.56 -0.18
C ILE A 117 -10.37 -11.74 0.79
N THR A 118 -10.92 -10.62 1.24
CA THR A 118 -12.19 -10.63 1.99
C THR A 118 -13.30 -10.29 1.00
N HIS A 119 -14.16 -11.28 0.72
CA HIS A 119 -15.30 -11.12 -0.18
C HIS A 119 -16.43 -10.38 0.53
N ALA A 120 -16.95 -9.34 -0.09
CA ALA A 120 -18.18 -8.68 0.35
C ALA A 120 -19.37 -8.98 -0.57
N ARG A 121 -19.12 -9.20 -1.87
CA ARG A 121 -20.16 -9.45 -2.87
C ARG A 121 -19.92 -10.74 -3.65
N GLU A 122 -20.89 -11.65 -3.62
CA GLU A 122 -20.83 -12.90 -4.39
C GLU A 122 -20.79 -12.65 -5.91
N GLY A 123 -20.08 -13.50 -6.65
CA GLY A 123 -20.01 -13.47 -8.11
C GLY A 123 -19.15 -12.36 -8.73
N ARG A 124 -18.58 -11.45 -7.93
CA ARG A 124 -17.65 -10.39 -8.42
C ARG A 124 -16.19 -10.80 -8.42
N ILE A 125 -15.83 -11.75 -7.56
CA ILE A 125 -14.47 -12.28 -7.46
C ILE A 125 -14.56 -13.79 -7.68
N GLU A 126 -13.82 -14.28 -8.67
CA GLU A 126 -13.63 -15.69 -8.94
C GLU A 126 -12.19 -16.10 -8.59
N GLU A 127 -12.02 -17.29 -8.03
CA GLU A 127 -10.70 -17.83 -7.67
C GLU A 127 -10.21 -18.80 -8.74
N THR A 128 -8.98 -18.63 -9.23
CA THR A 128 -8.23 -19.65 -9.99
C THR A 128 -7.12 -20.22 -9.11
N PRO A 129 -6.37 -21.27 -9.52
CA PRO A 129 -5.26 -21.78 -8.70
C PRO A 129 -4.23 -20.72 -8.30
N ASP A 130 -3.93 -19.79 -9.21
CA ASP A 130 -2.83 -18.82 -9.17
C ASP A 130 -3.27 -17.35 -9.09
N SER A 131 -4.55 -17.06 -9.29
CA SER A 131 -5.05 -15.68 -9.39
C SER A 131 -6.45 -15.49 -8.81
N TRP A 132 -6.79 -14.23 -8.59
CA TRP A 132 -8.13 -13.72 -8.39
C TRP A 132 -8.59 -13.03 -9.67
N LEU A 133 -9.77 -13.39 -10.17
CA LEU A 133 -10.40 -12.71 -11.30
C LEU A 133 -11.50 -11.79 -10.76
N ILE A 134 -11.28 -10.49 -10.86
CA ILE A 134 -12.24 -9.47 -10.47
C ILE A 134 -13.06 -9.12 -11.70
N ARG A 135 -14.36 -9.39 -11.63
CA ARG A 135 -15.30 -9.07 -12.70
C ARG A 135 -15.78 -7.63 -12.52
N THR A 136 -15.60 -6.81 -13.54
CA THR A 136 -16.14 -5.44 -13.62
C THR A 136 -17.63 -5.46 -13.96
N GLN A 137 -18.31 -4.30 -13.94
CA GLN A 137 -19.76 -4.26 -14.16
C GLN A 137 -20.14 -4.60 -15.62
N ASN A 138 -19.34 -4.15 -16.60
CA ASN A 138 -19.45 -4.53 -18.01
C ASN A 138 -19.07 -5.99 -18.32
N GLY A 139 -18.61 -6.76 -17.33
CA GLY A 139 -18.28 -8.18 -17.46
C GLY A 139 -16.84 -8.50 -17.87
N GLU A 140 -15.99 -7.48 -18.04
CA GLU A 140 -14.55 -7.65 -18.17
C GLU A 140 -13.94 -8.27 -16.91
N LYS A 141 -12.75 -8.87 -17.05
CA LYS A 141 -12.03 -9.51 -15.95
C LYS A 141 -10.67 -8.87 -15.76
N VAL A 142 -10.42 -8.40 -14.54
CA VAL A 142 -9.11 -7.94 -14.08
C VAL A 142 -8.47 -9.06 -13.28
N THR A 143 -7.28 -9.49 -13.68
CA THR A 143 -6.55 -10.57 -13.01
C THR A 143 -5.59 -9.99 -11.97
N VAL A 144 -5.61 -10.56 -10.77
CA VAL A 144 -4.66 -10.26 -9.69
C VAL A 144 -3.98 -11.56 -9.28
N GLU A 145 -2.65 -11.59 -9.31
CA GLU A 145 -1.89 -12.75 -8.84
C GLU A 145 -2.17 -13.01 -7.35
N LYS A 146 -2.21 -14.28 -6.94
CA LYS A 146 -2.43 -14.64 -5.54
C LYS A 146 -1.21 -14.44 -4.66
N GLU A 147 -0.03 -14.35 -5.23
CA GLU A 147 1.21 -14.23 -4.49
C GLU A 147 1.82 -12.86 -4.72
N ALA A 148 1.97 -12.09 -3.64
CA ALA A 148 2.74 -10.86 -3.66
C ALA A 148 4.24 -11.21 -3.67
N ALA A 149 4.99 -10.58 -4.57
CA ALA A 149 6.44 -10.59 -4.49
C ALA A 149 6.92 -9.85 -3.24
N MET A 150 8.12 -10.17 -2.78
CA MET A 150 8.78 -9.37 -1.75
C MET A 150 9.10 -7.99 -2.32
N SER A 151 8.76 -6.93 -1.58
CA SER A 151 9.18 -5.56 -1.89
C SER A 151 9.95 -4.95 -0.72
N SER A 152 10.98 -4.17 -1.06
CA SER A 152 11.63 -3.25 -0.13
C SER A 152 11.71 -1.88 -0.77
N ASP A 153 10.90 -0.96 -0.29
CA ASP A 153 10.77 0.37 -0.86
C ASP A 153 11.36 1.42 0.08
N LEU A 154 12.17 2.30 -0.50
CA LEU A 154 12.63 3.53 0.13
C LEU A 154 11.69 4.67 -0.31
N ASP A 155 10.93 5.18 0.64
CA ASP A 155 9.76 6.03 0.47
C ASP A 155 9.89 7.33 1.28
N LEU A 156 9.17 8.37 0.86
CA LEU A 156 9.03 9.61 1.61
C LEU A 156 7.67 9.64 2.28
N ARG A 157 7.63 10.10 3.53
CA ARG A 157 6.36 10.27 4.25
C ARG A 157 6.30 11.60 4.96
N TRP A 158 5.12 12.20 4.92
CA TRP A 158 4.83 13.41 5.68
C TRP A 158 3.40 13.37 6.19
N LEU A 159 3.26 13.31 7.51
CA LEU A 159 1.97 13.53 8.17
C LEU A 159 1.80 15.03 8.42
N SER A 160 0.84 15.63 7.72
CA SER A 160 0.47 17.03 7.90
C SER A 160 -0.32 17.24 9.21
N ALA A 161 -0.44 18.50 9.64
CA ALA A 161 -1.12 18.84 10.88
C ALA A 161 -2.63 18.52 10.88
N ASP A 162 -3.26 18.48 9.71
CA ASP A 162 -4.65 18.08 9.48
C ASP A 162 -4.83 16.55 9.33
N GLY A 163 -3.76 15.77 9.52
CA GLY A 163 -3.83 14.31 9.54
C GLY A 163 -3.84 13.66 8.15
N LEU A 164 -3.43 14.40 7.12
CA LEU A 164 -3.19 13.84 5.79
C LEU A 164 -1.79 13.23 5.74
N LEU A 165 -1.72 11.99 5.26
CA LEU A 165 -0.47 11.29 5.06
C LEU A 165 -0.09 11.34 3.58
N HIS A 166 0.93 12.13 3.29
CA HIS A 166 1.56 12.16 1.99
C HIS A 166 2.61 11.05 1.92
N VAL A 167 2.52 10.21 0.89
CA VAL A 167 3.49 9.15 0.58
C VAL A 167 4.26 9.52 -0.69
N GLY A 168 5.40 8.89 -0.96
CA GLY A 168 6.15 9.15 -2.17
C GLY A 168 5.39 8.72 -3.43
N GLN A 169 5.64 9.41 -4.54
CA GLN A 169 5.07 9.01 -5.83
C GLN A 169 5.70 7.69 -6.29
N ALA A 170 4.92 6.60 -6.33
CA ALA A 170 5.43 5.25 -6.57
C ALA A 170 6.28 5.09 -7.86
N GLN A 171 5.96 5.87 -8.92
CA GLN A 171 6.73 5.89 -10.17
C GLN A 171 7.62 7.13 -10.33
N GLY A 172 7.81 7.91 -9.26
CA GLY A 172 8.63 9.12 -9.26
C GLY A 172 10.13 8.82 -9.36
N PRO A 173 10.94 9.85 -9.69
CA PRO A 173 12.39 9.71 -9.71
C PRO A 173 12.92 9.38 -8.31
N ARG A 174 14.01 8.60 -8.27
CA ARG A 174 14.75 8.29 -7.03
C ARG A 174 15.97 9.18 -6.88
N GLY A 175 16.26 9.60 -5.66
CA GLY A 175 17.46 10.34 -5.30
C GLY A 175 18.71 9.46 -5.32
N ALA A 176 19.87 10.07 -5.14
CA ALA A 176 21.14 9.35 -5.00
C ALA A 176 21.18 8.46 -3.73
N ASP A 177 20.31 8.74 -2.76
CA ASP A 177 20.08 7.94 -1.55
C ASP A 177 19.10 6.77 -1.75
N GLY A 178 18.55 6.62 -2.96
CA GLY A 178 17.59 5.57 -3.33
C GLY A 178 16.13 5.85 -2.95
N TYR A 179 15.88 6.90 -2.17
CA TYR A 179 14.54 7.33 -1.77
C TYR A 179 13.82 8.03 -2.91
N LEU A 180 12.48 7.97 -2.93
CA LEU A 180 11.69 8.80 -3.82
C LEU A 180 12.03 10.30 -3.62
N GLN A 181 11.98 11.09 -4.69
CA GLN A 181 12.30 12.51 -4.62
C GLN A 181 11.07 13.35 -4.25
N ASP A 182 9.87 12.92 -4.62
CA ASP A 182 8.64 13.71 -4.49
C ASP A 182 7.55 13.00 -3.70
N LEU A 183 6.83 13.77 -2.89
CA LEU A 183 5.59 13.36 -2.24
C LEU A 183 4.43 13.47 -3.23
N ASP A 184 3.50 12.53 -3.18
CA ASP A 184 2.19 12.70 -3.79
C ASP A 184 1.35 13.67 -2.94
N LEU A 185 1.28 14.92 -3.41
CA LEU A 185 0.51 15.97 -2.77
C LEU A 185 -0.95 16.01 -3.24
N GLU A 186 -1.25 15.36 -4.37
CA GLU A 186 -2.57 15.38 -5.00
C GLU A 186 -3.47 14.26 -4.46
N ASN A 187 -2.87 13.12 -4.08
CA ASN A 187 -3.60 11.96 -3.57
C ASN A 187 -3.11 11.54 -2.17
N PRO A 188 -3.21 12.42 -1.14
CA PRO A 188 -2.86 12.02 0.21
C PRO A 188 -3.80 10.93 0.73
N LEU A 189 -3.29 10.12 1.66
CA LEU A 189 -4.13 9.22 2.43
C LEU A 189 -4.70 9.95 3.64
N LYS A 190 -6.02 9.93 3.77
CA LYS A 190 -6.72 10.54 4.90
C LYS A 190 -6.74 9.57 6.08
N ARG A 191 -6.38 10.06 7.26
CA ARG A 191 -6.60 9.31 8.50
C ARG A 191 -8.09 9.21 8.81
N LEU A 192 -8.57 8.00 9.02
CA LEU A 192 -9.96 7.70 9.33
C LEU A 192 -10.05 6.82 10.58
N ASP A 193 -11.22 6.80 11.21
CA ASP A 193 -11.53 5.79 12.20
C ASP A 193 -11.53 4.41 11.54
N MET A 194 -11.04 3.39 12.25
CA MET A 194 -10.91 2.05 11.69
C MET A 194 -12.31 1.49 11.37
N PRO A 195 -12.62 1.13 10.11
CA PRO A 195 -13.90 0.58 9.75
C PRO A 195 -14.17 -0.71 10.51
N SER A 196 -15.42 -0.96 10.91
CA SER A 196 -15.82 -2.14 11.69
C SER A 196 -15.49 -3.47 11.00
N TYR A 197 -15.42 -3.49 9.67
CA TYR A 197 -15.01 -4.67 8.88
C TYR A 197 -13.49 -4.91 8.83
N LEU A 198 -12.68 -3.92 9.21
CA LEU A 198 -11.22 -4.04 9.39
C LEU A 198 -10.81 -4.14 10.86
N ALA A 199 -11.70 -3.75 11.77
CA ALA A 199 -11.46 -3.88 13.19
C ALA A 199 -11.18 -5.35 13.54
N PRO A 200 -10.13 -5.65 14.31
CA PRO A 200 -9.88 -7.01 14.77
C PRO A 200 -11.16 -7.48 15.48
N LYS A 201 -11.72 -8.61 15.02
CA LYS A 201 -12.85 -9.24 15.69
C LYS A 201 -12.41 -9.46 17.14
N THR A 202 -12.99 -8.69 18.06
CA THR A 202 -12.77 -8.92 19.48
C THR A 202 -13.16 -10.37 19.72
N PRO A 203 -12.28 -11.21 20.32
CA PRO A 203 -12.67 -12.56 20.67
C PRO A 203 -13.95 -12.44 21.49
N ARG A 204 -15.04 -13.09 21.07
CA ARG A 204 -16.17 -13.28 21.98
C ARG A 204 -15.58 -14.01 23.17
N GLN A 205 -15.54 -13.34 24.32
CA GLN A 205 -15.22 -14.04 25.56
C GLN A 205 -16.25 -15.17 25.70
N PRO A 206 -15.80 -16.38 26.08
CA PRO A 206 -16.65 -17.54 26.23
C PRO A 206 -17.75 -17.33 27.27
#